data_AF-A0A451BPI8-F1
#
_entry.id   AF-A0A451BPI8-F1
#
_cell.length_a   1.000
_cell.length_b   1.000
_cell.length_c   1.000
_cell.angle_alpha   90.00
_cell.angle_beta   90.00
_cell.angle_gamma   90.00
#
_symmetry.space_group_name_H-M   'P 1'
#
loop_
_entity.id
_entity.type
_entity.pdbx_description
1 polymer ?
#
loop_
_entity_poly.entity_id
_entity_poly.type
_entity_poly.pdbx_seq_one_letter_code
_entity_poly.pdbx_strand_id
1 'polypeptide(L)'
;MVKVNRPHFSIVRQCRLVGLSRSSYYHRPAVETEENLRYMRLIDEQYMLTPFFGSRQMTRWLNNQGHNLNRKRIRRLMGKMGLWGTVPGPHTSRRHARHKPLSVAWLGS
;
A
#
# COMPACT_ATOMS: atom_id res chain seq x y z
N MET A 1 -2.50 -23.01 -2.88
CA MET A 1 -1.36 -23.81 -3.38
C MET A 1 -1.92 -25.04 -4.09
N VAL A 2 -1.91 -25.08 -5.43
CA VAL A 2 -2.41 -26.24 -6.18
C VAL A 2 -1.33 -27.32 -6.14
N LYS A 3 -1.60 -28.45 -5.48
CA LYS A 3 -0.70 -29.61 -5.49
C LYS A 3 -0.85 -30.34 -6.81
N VAL A 4 -0.11 -29.93 -7.84
CA VAL A 4 -0.01 -30.68 -9.10
C VAL A 4 1.30 -31.46 -9.08
N ASN A 5 1.26 -32.64 -8.46
CA ASN A 5 2.34 -33.61 -8.62
C ASN A 5 1.73 -35.01 -8.72
N ARG A 6 1.05 -35.28 -9.85
CA ARG A 6 0.70 -36.63 -10.25
C ARG A 6 1.71 -37.07 -11.32
N PRO A 7 2.46 -38.17 -11.13
CA PRO A 7 3.59 -38.55 -11.98
C PRO A 7 3.23 -38.91 -13.42
N HIS A 8 1.94 -39.04 -13.76
CA HIS A 8 1.47 -39.51 -15.07
C HIS A 8 1.53 -38.45 -16.19
N PHE A 9 1.76 -37.16 -15.89
CA PHE A 9 1.78 -36.10 -16.91
C PHE A 9 2.96 -35.14 -16.70
N SER A 10 3.49 -34.58 -17.80
CA SER A 10 4.50 -33.51 -17.71
C SER A 10 3.92 -32.23 -17.09
N ILE A 11 4.75 -31.44 -16.41
CA ILE A 11 4.36 -30.16 -15.78
C ILE A 11 3.67 -29.23 -16.81
N VAL A 12 4.11 -29.25 -18.06
CA VAL A 12 3.51 -28.47 -19.16
C VAL A 12 2.06 -28.89 -19.42
N ARG A 13 1.80 -30.21 -19.51
CA ARG A 13 0.45 -30.74 -19.73
C ARG A 13 -0.44 -30.48 -18.51
N GLN A 14 0.10 -30.60 -17.31
CA GLN A 14 -0.61 -30.27 -16.06
C GLN A 14 -1.02 -28.79 -16.01
N CYS A 15 -0.09 -27.86 -16.29
CA CYS A 15 -0.38 -26.43 -16.33
C CYS A 15 -1.47 -26.10 -17.37
N ARG A 16 -1.40 -26.71 -18.55
CA ARG A 16 -2.41 -26.54 -19.61
C ARG A 16 -3.79 -27.04 -19.20
N LEU A 17 -3.87 -28.19 -18.51
CA LEU A 17 -5.14 -28.76 -18.04
C LEU A 17 -5.79 -27.90 -16.95
N VAL A 18 -4.99 -27.27 -16.09
CA VAL A 18 -5.48 -26.42 -14.97
C VAL A 18 -5.65 -24.95 -15.39
N GLY A 19 -5.26 -24.57 -16.60
CA GLY A 19 -5.31 -23.18 -17.08
C GLY A 19 -4.29 -22.26 -16.40
N LEU A 20 -3.21 -22.81 -15.83
CA LEU A 20 -2.14 -22.05 -15.19
C LEU A 20 -0.99 -21.82 -16.17
N SER A 21 -0.31 -20.68 -16.04
CA SER A 21 0.96 -20.46 -16.73
C SER A 21 2.09 -21.27 -16.04
N ARG A 22 3.08 -21.71 -16.82
CA ARG A 22 4.25 -22.42 -16.29
C ARG A 22 5.02 -21.58 -15.27
N SER A 23 5.09 -20.26 -15.47
CA SER A 23 5.75 -19.34 -14.53
C SER A 23 5.04 -19.28 -13.19
N SER A 24 3.71 -19.29 -13.18
CA SER A 24 2.91 -19.35 -11.95
C SER A 24 3.14 -20.64 -11.17
N TYR A 25 3.33 -21.77 -11.85
CA TYR A 25 3.62 -23.06 -11.22
C TYR A 25 4.94 -23.06 -10.41
N TYR A 26 6.00 -22.44 -10.94
CA TYR A 26 7.28 -22.35 -10.23
C TYR A 26 7.36 -21.17 -9.26
N HIS A 27 6.44 -20.20 -9.36
CA HIS A 27 6.43 -19.02 -8.51
C HIS A 27 6.09 -19.41 -7.07
N ARG A 28 7.11 -19.35 -6.20
CA ARG A 28 6.89 -19.40 -4.75
C ARG A 28 6.59 -18.00 -4.25
N PRO A 29 5.44 -17.77 -3.57
CA PRO A 29 5.19 -16.46 -2.97
C PRO A 29 6.29 -16.15 -1.95
N ALA A 30 6.93 -14.99 -2.08
CA ALA A 30 7.92 -14.55 -1.13
C ALA A 30 7.25 -14.35 0.24
N VAL A 31 7.73 -15.08 1.24
CA VAL A 31 7.32 -14.90 2.63
C VAL A 31 7.94 -13.60 3.14
N GLU A 32 7.19 -12.84 3.94
CA GLU A 32 7.73 -11.63 4.57
C GLU A 32 8.72 -11.99 5.68
N THR A 33 9.70 -11.12 5.90
CA THR A 33 10.64 -11.28 7.02
C THR A 33 9.94 -11.01 8.35
N GLU A 34 10.41 -11.63 9.43
CA GLU A 34 9.84 -11.44 10.78
C GLU A 34 9.83 -9.96 11.20
N GLU A 35 10.89 -9.22 10.83
CA GLU A 35 10.98 -7.77 11.05
C GLU A 35 9.84 -7.02 10.33
N ASN A 36 9.52 -7.40 9.08
CA ASN A 36 8.41 -6.79 8.36
C ASN A 36 7.07 -7.15 8.98
N LEU A 37 6.89 -8.37 9.49
CA LEU A 37 5.68 -8.77 10.20
C LEU A 37 5.50 -7.94 11.48
N ARG A 38 6.57 -7.68 12.23
CA ARG A 38 6.53 -6.79 13.40
C ARG A 38 6.07 -5.38 13.02
N TYR A 39 6.61 -4.83 11.93
CA TYR A 39 6.17 -3.50 11.46
C TYR A 39 4.74 -3.51 10.93
N MET A 40 4.30 -4.58 10.28
CA MET A 40 2.90 -4.72 9.86
C MET A 40 1.96 -4.68 11.06
N ARG A 41 2.31 -5.31 12.19
CA ARG A 41 1.52 -5.23 13.45
C ARG A 41 1.44 -3.80 13.99
N LEU A 42 2.57 -3.10 14.10
CA LEU A 42 2.60 -1.71 14.58
C LEU A 42 1.82 -0.76 13.67
N ILE A 43 1.92 -0.98 12.34
CA ILE A 43 1.15 -0.20 11.36
C ILE A 43 -0.35 -0.46 11.55
N ASP A 44 -0.76 -1.71 11.76
CA ASP A 44 -2.15 -2.08 11.98
C ASP A 44 -2.72 -1.39 13.23
N GLU A 45 -2.02 -1.53 14.36
CA GLU A 45 -2.37 -0.89 15.63
C GLU A 45 -2.54 0.64 15.48
N GLN A 46 -1.56 1.30 14.85
CA GLN A 46 -1.63 2.74 14.66
C GLN A 46 -2.73 3.13 13.66
N TYR A 47 -2.98 2.31 12.64
CA TYR A 47 -4.01 2.58 11.66
C TYR A 47 -5.42 2.49 12.27
N MET A 48 -5.65 1.58 13.21
CA MET A 48 -6.91 1.52 13.97
C MET A 48 -7.17 2.80 14.78
N LEU A 49 -6.11 3.41 15.31
CA LEU A 49 -6.22 4.68 16.02
C LEU A 49 -6.35 5.87 15.06
N THR A 50 -5.75 5.79 13.88
CA THR A 50 -5.61 6.91 12.94
C THR A 50 -5.82 6.49 11.47
N PRO A 51 -7.07 6.19 11.05
CA PRO A 51 -7.38 5.69 9.70
C PRO A 51 -7.15 6.72 8.58
N PHE A 52 -6.85 7.96 8.93
CA PHE A 52 -6.50 9.03 8.01
C PHE A 52 -4.98 9.12 7.75
N PHE A 53 -4.16 8.33 8.45
CA PHE A 53 -2.72 8.31 8.24
C PHE A 53 -2.34 7.65 6.91
N GLY A 54 -1.74 8.43 6.03
CA GLY A 54 -1.03 7.91 4.87
C GLY A 54 0.42 7.51 5.19
N SER A 55 1.11 6.92 4.21
CA SER A 55 2.52 6.49 4.34
C SER A 55 3.48 7.54 4.91
N ARG A 56 3.26 8.84 4.65
CA ARG A 56 4.10 9.93 5.20
C ARG A 56 3.96 10.05 6.71
N GLN A 57 2.73 10.05 7.23
CA GLN A 57 2.47 10.20 8.66
C GLN A 57 2.88 8.93 9.41
N MET A 58 2.57 7.76 8.84
CA MET A 58 2.99 6.48 9.41
C MET A 58 4.52 6.38 9.52
N THR A 59 5.26 6.90 8.53
CA THR A 59 6.74 6.97 8.60
C THR A 59 7.23 7.87 9.73
N ARG A 60 6.64 9.05 9.91
CA ARG A 60 7.02 9.94 11.01
C ARG A 60 6.72 9.30 12.37
N TRP A 61 5.55 8.68 12.51
CA TRP A 61 5.16 8.02 13.76
C TRP A 61 6.11 6.87 14.12
N LEU A 62 6.40 5.95 13.19
CA LEU A 62 7.34 4.84 13.42
C LEU A 62 8.77 5.34 13.70
N ASN A 63 9.19 6.43 13.05
CA ASN A 63 10.53 7.00 13.29
C ASN A 63 10.63 7.71 14.63
N ASN A 64 9.54 8.34 15.09
CA ASN A 64 9.47 8.93 16.44
C ASN A 64 9.55 7.84 17.53
N GLN A 65 9.17 6.60 17.23
CA GLN A 65 9.36 5.43 18.09
C GLN A 65 10.76 4.80 17.98
N GLY A 66 11.66 5.36 17.16
CA GLY A 66 13.04 4.92 17.04
C GLY A 66 13.32 3.85 15.97
N HIS A 67 12.35 3.51 15.12
CA HIS A 67 12.53 2.46 14.10
C HIS A 67 13.32 2.91 12.84
N ASN A 68 13.46 4.22 12.62
CA ASN A 68 14.20 4.84 11.50
C ASN A 68 14.01 4.14 10.14
N LEU A 69 12.76 3.97 9.72
CA LEU A 69 12.37 3.27 8.50
C LEU A 69 12.23 4.23 7.32
N ASN A 70 12.61 3.73 6.14
CA ASN A 70 12.39 4.44 4.88
C ASN A 70 10.90 4.45 4.50
N ARG A 71 10.38 5.61 4.11
CA ARG A 71 9.01 5.77 3.59
C ARG A 71 8.66 4.78 2.48
N LYS A 72 9.60 4.44 1.59
CA LYS A 72 9.38 3.45 0.52
C LYS A 72 9.04 2.07 1.08
N ARG A 73 9.69 1.67 2.18
CA ARG A 73 9.44 0.39 2.89
C ARG A 73 8.04 0.40 3.50
N ILE A 74 7.70 1.45 4.25
CA ILE A 74 6.38 1.57 4.89
C ILE A 74 5.25 1.59 3.86
N ARG A 75 5.40 2.35 2.77
CA ARG A 75 4.40 2.37 1.68
C ARG A 75 4.17 0.98 1.10
N ARG A 76 5.23 0.18 0.91
CA ARG A 76 5.12 -1.20 0.43
C ARG A 76 4.37 -2.09 1.43
N LEU A 77 4.68 -1.98 2.72
CA LEU A 77 4.03 -2.76 3.78
C LEU A 77 2.54 -2.41 3.89
N MET A 78 2.19 -1.12 3.94
CA MET A 78 0.79 -0.66 3.91
C MET A 78 0.05 -1.19 2.68
N GLY A 79 0.67 -1.14 1.50
CA GLY A 79 0.08 -1.66 0.27
C GLY A 79 -0.16 -3.17 0.30
N LYS A 80 0.73 -3.96 0.93
CA LYS A 80 0.52 -5.40 1.13
C LYS A 80 -0.63 -5.71 2.10
N MET A 81 -0.86 -4.83 3.07
CA MET A 81 -1.98 -4.91 4.01
C MET A 81 -3.30 -4.35 3.45
N GLY A 82 -3.27 -3.73 2.26
CA GLY A 82 -4.45 -3.06 1.69
C GLY A 82 -4.82 -1.74 2.38
N LEU A 83 -3.89 -1.14 3.15
CA LEU A 83 -4.12 0.08 3.90
C LEU A 83 -3.78 1.34 3.08
N TRP A 84 -4.69 2.32 3.11
CA TRP A 84 -4.54 3.60 2.42
C TRP A 84 -5.03 4.74 3.32
N GLY A 85 -4.34 5.88 3.30
CA GLY A 85 -4.81 7.04 4.06
C GLY A 85 -6.10 7.60 3.45
N THR A 86 -7.15 7.73 4.25
CA THR A 86 -8.49 8.18 3.82
C THR A 86 -8.53 9.68 3.44
N VAL A 87 -7.45 10.43 3.66
CA VAL A 87 -7.42 11.87 3.38
C VAL A 87 -7.35 12.19 1.89
N PRO A 88 -8.07 13.23 1.43
CA PRO A 88 -7.88 13.77 0.09
C PRO A 88 -6.41 14.10 -0.15
N GLY A 89 -5.94 13.82 -1.36
CA GLY A 89 -4.60 14.24 -1.78
C GLY A 89 -4.42 15.76 -1.65
N PRO A 90 -3.17 16.25 -1.56
CA PRO A 90 -2.92 17.67 -1.72
C PRO A 90 -3.55 18.11 -3.06
N HIS A 91 -4.11 19.32 -3.12
CA HIS A 91 -4.92 19.93 -4.20
C HIS A 91 -6.44 20.04 -3.97
N THR A 92 -6.98 19.76 -2.79
CA THR A 92 -8.39 20.13 -2.48
C THR A 92 -8.66 21.64 -2.50
N SER A 93 -7.61 22.46 -2.36
CA SER A 93 -7.69 23.92 -2.48
C SER A 93 -7.54 24.45 -3.91
N ARG A 94 -7.32 23.59 -4.92
CA ARG A 94 -7.29 24.05 -6.32
C ARG A 94 -8.72 24.41 -6.72
N ARG A 95 -8.95 25.71 -6.79
CA ARG A 95 -10.22 26.27 -7.20
C ARG A 95 -10.58 25.79 -8.61
N HIS A 96 -11.81 25.30 -8.80
CA HIS A 96 -12.29 24.98 -10.13
C HIS A 96 -12.33 26.29 -10.95
N ALA A 97 -11.87 26.24 -12.21
CA ALA A 97 -11.75 27.40 -13.11
C ALA A 97 -13.05 28.22 -13.29
N ARG A 98 -14.21 27.69 -12.86
CA ARG A 98 -15.53 28.32 -12.99
C ARG A 98 -15.89 29.25 -11.83
N HIS A 99 -15.11 29.29 -10.75
CA HIS A 99 -15.39 30.22 -9.65
C HIS A 99 -14.67 31.56 -9.88
N LYS A 100 -15.44 32.65 -10.07
CA LYS A 100 -14.92 34.03 -10.15
C LYS A 100 -14.34 34.47 -8.80
N PRO A 101 -13.14 35.04 -8.73
CA PRO A 101 -12.61 35.59 -7.46
C PRO A 101 -13.56 36.66 -6.95
N LEU A 102 -13.86 36.62 -5.64
CA LEU A 102 -14.47 37.76 -4.97
C LEU A 102 -13.45 38.89 -5.05
N SER A 103 -13.71 39.89 -5.89
CA SER A 103 -12.90 41.10 -5.95
C SER A 103 -13.17 41.87 -4.65
N VAL A 104 -12.28 41.72 -3.68
CA VAL A 104 -12.28 42.60 -2.52
C VAL A 104 -11.60 43.89 -2.97
N ALA A 105 -12.38 44.84 -3.46
CA ALA A 105 -11.92 46.20 -3.67
C ALA A 105 -11.63 46.77 -2.27
N TRP A 106 -10.35 46.98 -1.96
CA TRP A 106 -9.95 47.77 -0.81
C TRP A 106 -10.43 49.20 -1.05
N LEU A 107 -11.54 49.56 -0.39
CA LEU A 107 -11.96 50.95 -0.20
C LEU A 107 -11.06 51.55 0.87
N GLY A 108 -10.35 52.62 0.51
CA GLY A 108 -9.50 53.36 1.42
C GLY A 108 -8.78 54.50 0.71
N SER A 109 -9.56 55.55 0.43
CA SER A 109 -9.08 56.92 0.19
C SER A 109 -8.52 57.53 1.48
#